data_AF-A0A7W0JLH1-F1
#
_entry.id   AF-A0A7W0JLH1-F1
#
_cell.length_a   1.000
_cell.length_b   1.000
_cell.length_c   1.000
_cell.angle_alpha   90.00
_cell.angle_beta   90.00
_cell.angle_gamma   90.00
#
_symmetry.space_group_name_H-M   'P 1'
#
loop_
_entity.id
_entity.type
_entity.pdbx_description
1 polymer ?
#
loop_
_entity_poly.entity_id
_entity_poly.type
_entity_poly.pdbx_seq_one_letter_code
_entity_poly.pdbx_strand_id
1 'polypeptide(L)' 'SIVPLSGVSGEMIVSVAWEISWYQYRVSPESAQPVRLAERGHDLGELEGGYQGWNASLADDGRLMPDIARV' A
#
# COMPACT_ATOMS: atom_id res chain seq x y z
N SER A 1 1.41 -2.70 3.49
CA SER A 1 1.32 -3.62 2.34
C SER A 1 1.43 -2.85 1.03
N ILE A 2 1.87 -3.51 -0.05
CA ILE A 2 1.79 -3.01 -1.43
C ILE A 2 1.02 -4.05 -2.26
N VAL A 3 -0.06 -3.61 -2.91
CA VAL A 3 -0.89 -4.49 -3.75
C VAL A 3 -1.08 -3.85 -5.13
N PRO A 4 -0.57 -4.47 -6.21
CA PRO A 4 -0.81 -3.99 -7.57
C PRO A 4 -2.29 -4.08 -7.95
N LEU A 5 -2.80 -3.06 -8.65
CA LEU A 5 -4.14 -3.08 -9.22
C LEU A 5 -4.09 -3.68 -10.62
N SER A 6 -4.82 -4.78 -10.84
CA SER A 6 -4.88 -5.43 -12.16
C SER A 6 -5.53 -4.51 -13.20
N GLY A 7 -4.90 -4.35 -14.36
CA GLY A 7 -5.49 -3.72 -15.54
C GLY A 7 -4.99 -2.31 -15.90
N VAL A 8 -4.10 -1.70 -15.12
CA VAL A 8 -3.46 -0.41 -15.43
C VAL A 8 -1.96 -0.50 -15.17
N SER A 9 -1.14 0.06 -16.08
CA SER A 9 0.32 0.01 -15.99
C SER A 9 0.82 0.69 -14.71
N GLY A 10 1.28 -0.12 -13.74
CA GLY A 10 2.04 0.34 -12.58
C GLY A 10 1.23 0.94 -11.42
N GLU A 11 -0.10 0.88 -11.43
CA GLU A 11 -0.91 1.35 -10.29
C GLU A 11 -0.91 0.34 -9.14
N MET A 12 -0.85 0.86 -7.91
CA MET A 12 -0.84 0.06 -6.69
C MET A 12 -1.59 0.74 -5.54
N ILE A 13 -2.05 -0.07 -4.60
CA ILE A 13 -2.51 0.37 -3.28
C ILE A 13 -1.39 0.16 -2.28
N VAL A 14 -1.04 1.22 -1.56
CA VAL A 14 -0.16 1.18 -0.40
C VAL A 14 -1.02 1.31 0.84
N SER A 15 -0.97 0.31 1.71
CA SER A 15 -1.65 0.36 3.02
C SER A 15 -0.63 0.59 4.13
N VAL A 16 -0.87 1.62 4.94
CA VAL A 16 -0.13 1.92 6.16
C VAL A 16 -1.07 1.71 7.34
N ALA A 17 -0.66 0.87 8.28
CA ALA A 17 -1.48 0.43 9.38
C ALA A 17 -0.73 0.60 10.71
N TRP A 18 -1.45 1.09 11.71
CA TRP A 18 -1.06 1.21 13.11
C TRP A 18 -2.04 0.39 13.95
N GLU A 19 -1.83 0.34 15.26
CA GLU A 19 -2.66 -0.43 16.19
C GLU A 19 -4.15 -0.03 16.17
N ILE A 20 -4.47 1.23 15.82
CA ILE A 20 -5.84 1.80 15.92
C ILE A 20 -6.28 2.58 14.67
N SER A 21 -5.50 2.53 13.59
CA SER A 21 -5.87 3.22 12.37
C SER A 21 -5.12 2.66 11.18
N TRP A 22 -5.73 2.80 10.02
CA TRP A 22 -5.07 2.48 8.77
C TRP A 22 -5.47 3.47 7.69
N TYR A 23 -4.59 3.58 6.69
CA TYR A 23 -4.76 4.46 5.54
C TYR A 23 -4.35 3.70 4.29
N GLN A 24 -5.15 3.82 3.24
CA GLN A 24 -4.83 3.33 1.91
C GLN A 24 -4.58 4.48 0.96
N TYR A 25 -3.50 4.36 0.20
CA TYR A 25 -3.12 5.32 -0.83
C TYR A 25 -3.10 4.62 -2.17
N ARG A 26 -3.76 5.23 -3.17
CA ARG A 26 -3.58 4.85 -4.57
C ARG A 26 -2.34 5.56 -5.10
N VAL A 27 -1.40 4.77 -5.58
CA VAL A 27 -0.16 5.24 -6.20
C VAL A 27 -0.18 4.96 -7.69
N SER A 28 0.02 6.00 -8.50
CA SER A 28 0.03 5.96 -9.96
C SER A 28 1.17 6.85 -10.47
N PRO A 29 2.37 6.28 -10.74
CA PRO A 29 3.57 7.05 -11.04
C PRO A 29 3.42 8.01 -12.23
N GLU A 30 2.64 7.61 -13.23
CA GLU A 30 2.40 8.39 -14.46
C GLU A 30 1.33 9.49 -14.28
N SER A 31 0.69 9.56 -13.10
CA SER A 31 -0.35 10.55 -12.83
C SER A 31 0.23 11.90 -12.42
N ALA A 32 -0.42 13.00 -12.81
CA ALA A 32 -0.09 14.34 -12.31
C ALA A 32 -0.22 14.47 -10.78
N GLN A 33 -1.01 13.60 -10.15
CA GLN A 33 -1.07 13.44 -8.69
C GLN A 33 -0.72 11.99 -8.33
N PRO A 34 0.58 11.67 -8.14
CA PRO A 34 1.03 10.28 -8.07
C PRO A 34 0.54 9.52 -6.84
N VAL A 35 0.19 10.22 -5.75
CA VAL A 35 -0.28 9.63 -4.50
C VAL A 35 -1.57 10.31 -4.08
N ARG A 36 -2.62 9.51 -3.84
CA ARG A 36 -3.92 9.99 -3.38
C ARG A 36 -4.45 9.11 -2.27
N LEU A 37 -5.04 9.71 -1.23
CA LEU A 37 -5.78 8.96 -0.22
C LEU A 37 -6.98 8.28 -0.90
N ALA A 38 -7.07 6.96 -0.75
CA ALA A 38 -8.17 6.15 -1.25
C ALA A 38 -9.19 5.89 -0.14
N GLU A 39 -8.71 5.42 1.02
CA GLU A 39 -9.55 5.03 2.14
C GLU A 39 -8.80 5.15 3.47
N ARG A 40 -9.53 5.15 4.58
CA ARG A 40 -9.00 5.08 5.94
C ARG A 40 -10.01 4.42 6.88
N GLY A 41 -9.51 3.83 7.96
CA GLY A 41 -10.34 3.25 9.00
C GLY A 41 -9.68 3.30 10.38
N HIS A 42 -10.39 2.77 11.36
CA HIS A 42 -10.02 2.82 12.79
C HIS A 42 -9.85 1.43 13.41
N ASP A 43 -10.18 0.37 12.68
CA ASP A 43 -9.93 -1.02 13.07
C ASP A 43 -9.30 -1.77 11.89
N LEU A 44 -8.24 -2.54 12.16
CA LEU A 44 -7.57 -3.36 11.13
C LEU A 44 -8.50 -4.42 10.54
N GLY A 45 -9.52 -4.85 11.27
CA GLY A 45 -10.57 -5.75 10.77
C GLY A 45 -11.44 -5.14 9.66
N GLU A 46 -11.46 -3.81 9.51
CA GLU A 46 -12.16 -3.11 8.42
C GLU A 46 -11.39 -3.23 7.09
N LEU A 47 -10.07 -3.44 7.15
CA LEU A 47 -9.22 -3.55 5.97
C LEU A 47 -9.51 -4.86 5.24
N GLU A 48 -9.78 -4.82 3.93
CA GLU A 48 -10.01 -6.05 3.15
C GLU A 48 -8.80 -7.00 3.25
N GLY A 49 -9.07 -8.31 3.38
CA GLY A 49 -8.05 -9.34 3.65
C GLY A 49 -6.86 -9.33 2.68
N GLY A 50 -7.07 -8.96 1.41
CA GLY A 50 -6.01 -8.84 0.41
C GLY A 50 -4.94 -7.78 0.75
N TYR A 51 -5.25 -6.80 1.59
CA TYR A 51 -4.32 -5.73 1.98
C TYR A 51 -3.69 -5.93 3.36
N GLN A 52 -4.16 -6.91 4.15
CA GLN A 52 -3.64 -7.20 5.49
C GLN A 52 -2.28 -7.91 5.49
N GLY A 53 -1.79 -8.33 4.31
CA GLY A 53 -0.47 -8.94 4.15
C GLY A 53 0.66 -7.95 4.42
N TRP A 54 1.47 -8.23 5.45
CA TRP A 54 2.71 -7.50 5.72
C TRP A 54 3.79 -7.92 4.73
N ASN A 55 3.75 -7.34 3.52
CA ASN A 55 4.58 -7.71 2.36
C ASN A 55 5.50 -6.57 1.87
N ALA A 56 5.75 -5.57 2.72
CA ALA A 56 6.58 -4.44 2.40
C ALA A 56 7.15 -3.81 3.68
N SER A 57 8.32 -3.19 3.56
CA SER A 57 9.05 -2.52 4.63
C SER A 57 9.56 -1.15 4.20
N LEU A 58 9.88 -0.30 5.17
CA LEU A 58 10.63 0.93 4.92
C LEU A 58 12.12 0.62 5.06
N ALA A 59 12.90 0.97 4.04
CA ALA A 59 14.35 0.98 4.11
C ALA A 59 14.85 2.16 4.96
N ASP A 60 16.11 2.08 5.42
CA ASP A 60 16.74 3.10 6.27
C ASP A 60 16.79 4.49 5.60
N ASP A 61 16.74 4.55 4.26
CA ASP A 61 16.70 5.78 3.47
C ASP A 61 15.27 6.33 3.27
N GLY A 62 14.27 5.71 3.90
CA GLY A 62 12.87 6.11 3.82
C GLY A 62 12.12 5.60 2.59
N ARG A 63 12.74 4.73 1.77
CA ARG A 63 12.04 4.13 0.62
C ARG A 63 11.16 2.97 1.04
N LEU A 64 9.95 2.91 0.48
CA LEU A 64 9.06 1.77 0.63
C LEU A 64 9.48 0.64 -0.31
N MET A 65 9.78 -0.53 0.24
CA MET A 65 10.30 -1.69 -0.49
C MET A 65 9.34 -2.88 -0.36
N PRO A 66 8.87 -3.47 -1.47
CA PRO A 66 8.14 -4.72 -1.41
C PRO A 66 9.07 -5.86 -0.99
N ASP A 67 8.52 -6.83 -0.27
CA ASP A 67 9.21 -8.07 0.04
C ASP A 67 9.27 -8.92 -1.22
N ILE A 68 10.36 -8.80 -1.98
CA ILE A 68 10.58 -9.60 -3.18
C ILE A 68 11.08 -10.97 -2.73
N ALA A 69 10.29 -12.01 -2.95
CA ALA A 69 10.81 -13.38 -2.89
C ALA A 69 11.92 -13.51 -3.94
N ARG A 70 13.17 -13.67 -3.49
CA ARG A 70 14.28 -14.02 -4.38
C ARG A 70 14.04 -15.46 -4.84
N VAL A 71 13.71 -15.65 -6.12
CA VAL A 71 13.71 -16.96 -6.80
C VAL A 71 15.14 -17.29 -7.23
#